data_AF-A0A5E4HKN4-F1
#
_entry.id   AF-A0A5E4HKN4-F1
#
_cell.length_a   1.000
_cell.length_b   1.000
_cell.length_c   1.000
_cell.angle_alpha   90.00
_cell.angle_beta   90.00
_cell.angle_gamma   90.00
#
_symmetry.space_group_name_H-M   'P 1'
#
loop_
_entity.id
_entity.type
_entity.pdbx_description
1 polymer ?
#
loop_
_entity_poly.entity_id
_entity_poly.type
_entity_poly.pdbx_seq_one_letter_code
_entity_poly.pdbx_strand_id
1 'polypeptide(L)'
;MKTKVARRHQITIPEEIRKSAKIAVGDILDITYKHGKIQVEKIDENWDKVMKETRGAWRKHPVFKEMDDAVEIVNWMRGKK
;
A
#
# COMPACT_ATOMS: atom_id res chain seq x y z
N MET A 1 -1.06 -13.32 24.08
CA MET A 1 0.38 -13.39 23.74
C MET A 1 1.08 -12.13 24.24
N LYS A 2 2.28 -12.23 24.81
CA LYS A 2 3.03 -11.08 25.34
C LYS A 2 4.44 -11.12 24.76
N THR A 3 4.98 -9.97 24.36
CA THR A 3 6.34 -9.82 23.83
C THR A 3 7.05 -8.70 24.59
N LYS A 4 8.37 -8.79 24.73
CA LYS A 4 9.18 -7.79 25.42
C LYS A 4 9.81 -6.87 24.38
N VAL A 5 9.96 -5.60 24.72
CA VAL A 5 10.76 -4.66 23.93
C VAL A 5 12.23 -5.09 24.02
N ALA A 6 12.83 -5.41 22.87
CA ALA A 6 14.21 -5.79 22.72
C ALA A 6 15.14 -4.56 22.74
N ARG A 7 16.45 -4.80 22.69
CA ARG A 7 17.45 -3.72 22.57
C ARG A 7 17.13 -2.87 21.32
N ARG A 8 17.42 -1.57 21.40
CA ARG A 8 17.07 -0.59 20.35
C ARG A 8 15.57 -0.38 20.14
N HIS A 9 14.75 -0.62 21.16
CA HIS A 9 13.29 -0.38 21.12
C HIS A 9 12.53 -1.21 20.08
N GLN A 10 13.07 -2.38 19.71
CA GLN A 10 12.43 -3.27 18.74
C GLN A 10 11.39 -4.17 19.40
N ILE A 11 10.31 -4.47 18.69
CA ILE A 11 9.30 -5.44 19.12
C ILE A 11 9.26 -6.58 18.11
N THR A 12 9.44 -7.82 18.59
CA THR A 12 9.30 -8.99 17.74
C THR A 12 7.82 -9.32 17.56
N ILE A 13 7.36 -9.30 16.31
CA ILE A 13 6.04 -9.80 15.91
C ILE A 13 6.11 -11.33 15.88
N PRO A 14 5.33 -12.05 16.71
CA PRO A 14 5.35 -13.51 16.75
C PRO A 14 4.93 -14.14 15.42
N GLU A 15 5.40 -15.36 15.17
CA GLU A 15 5.25 -16.03 13.87
C GLU A 15 3.79 -16.21 13.46
N GLU A 16 2.91 -16.53 14.40
CA GLU A 16 1.46 -16.67 14.16
C GLU A 16 0.86 -15.37 13.61
N ILE A 17 1.13 -14.22 14.24
CA ILE A 17 0.63 -12.91 13.78
C ILE A 17 1.24 -12.56 12.43
N ARG A 18 2.54 -12.80 12.24
CA ARG A 18 3.23 -12.53 10.98
C ARG A 18 2.61 -13.32 9.82
N LYS A 19 2.29 -14.60 10.04
CA LYS A 19 1.62 -15.47 9.05
C LYS A 19 0.21 -14.99 8.75
N SER A 20 -0.59 -14.69 9.78
CA SER A 20 -1.96 -14.18 9.60
C SER A 20 -2.00 -12.84 8.86
N ALA A 21 -1.05 -11.95 9.16
CA ALA A 21 -0.93 -10.64 8.52
C ALA A 21 -0.18 -10.66 7.17
N LYS A 22 0.33 -11.82 6.73
CA LYS A 22 1.12 -11.99 5.50
C LYS A 22 2.31 -11.01 5.39
N ILE A 23 2.98 -10.77 6.51
CA ILE A 23 4.15 -9.88 6.60
C ILE A 23 5.42 -10.69 6.34
N ALA A 24 6.22 -10.25 5.37
CA ALA A 24 7.51 -10.81 5.01
C ALA A 24 8.65 -9.83 5.34
N VAL A 25 9.88 -10.35 5.31
CA VAL A 25 11.07 -9.50 5.43
C VAL A 25 11.18 -8.64 4.17
N GLY A 26 11.28 -7.32 4.34
CA GLY A 26 11.33 -6.36 3.23
C GLY A 26 10.00 -5.64 2.95
N ASP A 27 8.89 -6.07 3.56
CA ASP A 27 7.61 -5.37 3.45
C ASP A 27 7.67 -3.98 4.12
N ILE A 28 6.97 -3.01 3.51
CA ILE A 28 6.75 -1.69 4.08
C ILE A 28 5.45 -1.73 4.89
N LEU A 29 5.52 -1.25 6.14
CA LEU A 29 4.40 -1.22 7.06
C LEU A 29 4.08 0.23 7.44
N ASP A 30 2.80 0.59 7.46
CA ASP A 30 2.33 1.81 8.09
C ASP A 30 2.13 1.58 9.58
N ILE A 31 2.56 2.54 10.40
CA ILE A 31 2.49 2.45 11.87
C ILE A 31 1.76 3.68 12.38
N THR A 32 0.58 3.46 12.97
CA THR A 32 -0.23 4.53 13.55
C THR A 32 -0.51 4.29 15.03
N TYR A 33 -0.81 5.36 15.76
CA TYR A 33 -1.18 5.29 17.18
C TYR A 33 -2.61 5.81 17.37
N LYS A 34 -3.52 4.94 17.82
CA LYS A 34 -4.91 5.29 18.08
C LYS A 34 -5.39 4.66 19.38
N HIS A 35 -6.06 5.43 20.23
CA HIS A 35 -6.69 4.95 21.47
C HIS A 35 -5.76 4.15 22.39
N GLY A 36 -4.50 4.58 22.55
CA GLY A 36 -3.55 3.86 23.39
C GLY A 36 -2.90 2.64 22.74
N LYS A 37 -3.21 2.35 21.46
CA LYS A 37 -2.77 1.16 20.75
C LYS A 37 -1.92 1.53 19.53
N ILE A 38 -0.86 0.75 19.31
CA ILE A 38 -0.09 0.78 18.07
C ILE A 38 -0.82 -0.13 17.07
N GLN A 39 -1.20 0.44 15.93
CA GLN A 39 -1.77 -0.26 14.81
C GLN A 39 -0.71 -0.33 13.71
N VAL A 40 -0.46 -1.54 13.22
CA VAL A 40 0.52 -1.81 12.17
C VAL A 40 -0.22 -2.42 11.01
N GLU A 41 -0.17 -1.76 9.86
CA GLU A 41 -0.83 -2.20 8.64
C GLU A 41 0.21 -2.44 7.56
N LYS A 42 0.08 -3.54 6.83
CA LYS A 42 0.91 -3.75 5.65
C LYS A 42 0.43 -2.79 4.57
N ILE A 43 1.35 -1.98 4.06
CA ILE A 43 1.10 -1.22 2.85
C ILE A 43 1.23 -2.21 1.71
N ASP A 44 0.11 -2.78 1.30
CA ASP A 44 0.04 -3.31 -0.05
C ASP A 44 0.08 -2.09 -0.97
N GLU A 45 1.17 -1.93 -1.71
CA GLU A 45 1.20 -1.07 -2.90
C GLU A 45 0.25 -1.66 -3.94
N ASN A 46 -1.05 -1.67 -3.63
CA ASN A 46 -2.08 -2.08 -4.52
C ASN A 46 -2.35 -0.90 -5.45
N TRP A 47 -1.36 -0.63 -6.30
CA TRP A 47 -1.44 0.32 -7.38
C TRP A 47 -2.72 0.07 -8.19
N ASP A 48 -3.15 -1.17 -8.37
CA ASP A 48 -4.44 -1.48 -9.02
C ASP A 48 -5.65 -0.87 -8.31
N LYS A 49 -5.65 -0.78 -6.98
CA LYS A 49 -6.72 -0.13 -6.21
C LYS A 49 -6.69 1.38 -6.39
N VAL A 50 -5.51 2.00 -6.25
CA VAL A 50 -5.32 3.45 -6.47
C VAL A 50 -5.70 3.81 -7.91
N MET A 51 -5.30 2.99 -8.88
CA MET A 51 -5.56 3.20 -10.30
C MET A 51 -7.04 3.01 -10.63
N LYS A 52 -7.72 2.01 -10.03
CA LYS A 52 -9.19 1.86 -10.11
C LYS A 52 -9.95 3.04 -9.52
N GLU A 53 -9.48 3.62 -8.41
CA GLU A 53 -10.12 4.80 -7.81
C GLU A 53 -9.99 6.05 -8.69
N THR A 54 -8.95 6.12 -9.54
CA THR A 54 -8.81 7.19 -10.54
C THR A 54 -9.57 6.94 -11.85
N ARG A 55 -10.25 5.79 -11.99
CA ARG A 55 -10.92 5.40 -13.23
C ARG A 55 -12.04 6.38 -13.57
N GLY A 56 -11.95 6.99 -14.75
CA GLY A 56 -12.91 7.99 -15.22
C GLY A 56 -12.69 9.42 -14.69
N ALA A 57 -11.72 9.67 -13.79
CA ALA A 57 -11.33 11.03 -13.39
C ALA A 57 -10.85 11.87 -14.59
N TRP A 58 -10.33 11.21 -15.62
CA TRP A 58 -9.74 11.81 -16.81
C TRP A 58 -10.72 12.07 -17.95
N ARG A 59 -12.00 11.70 -17.82
CA ARG A 59 -13.02 11.85 -18.90
C ARG A 59 -13.21 13.28 -19.40
N LYS A 60 -12.90 14.29 -18.58
CA LYS A 60 -12.98 15.72 -18.94
C LYS A 60 -11.63 16.31 -19.34
N HIS A 61 -10.54 15.53 -19.29
CA HIS A 61 -9.20 16.01 -19.60
C HIS A 61 -9.00 16.11 -21.12
N PRO A 62 -8.52 17.25 -21.66
CA PRO A 62 -8.45 17.46 -23.11
C PRO A 62 -7.61 16.41 -23.84
N VAL A 63 -6.59 15.85 -23.18
CA VAL A 63 -5.65 14.88 -23.76
C VAL A 63 -5.97 13.43 -23.37
N PHE A 64 -6.55 13.20 -22.19
CA PHE A 64 -6.68 11.86 -21.61
C PHE A 64 -8.13 11.38 -21.51
N LYS A 65 -9.07 12.09 -22.15
CA LYS A 65 -10.51 11.76 -22.11
C LYS A 65 -10.86 10.36 -22.63
N GLU A 66 -10.03 9.82 -23.53
CA GLU A 66 -10.23 8.51 -24.16
C GLU A 66 -9.55 7.38 -23.39
N MET A 67 -8.76 7.71 -22.36
CA MET A 67 -8.03 6.74 -21.53
C MET A 67 -8.82 6.47 -20.24
N ASP A 68 -8.87 5.21 -19.83
CA ASP A 68 -9.79 4.73 -18.80
C ASP A 68 -9.22 4.98 -17.39
N ASP A 69 -7.92 4.75 -17.21
CA ASP A 69 -7.20 4.93 -15.94
C ASP A 69 -5.80 5.54 -16.08
N ALA A 70 -5.18 5.86 -14.95
CA ALA A 70 -3.86 6.48 -14.91
C ALA A 70 -2.72 5.53 -15.35
N VAL A 71 -2.91 4.21 -15.39
CA VAL A 71 -1.90 3.27 -15.91
C VAL A 71 -1.81 3.40 -17.43
N GLU A 72 -2.95 3.48 -18.11
CA GLU A 72 -3.01 3.68 -19.56
C GLU A 72 -2.32 4.98 -19.96
N ILE A 73 -2.59 6.07 -19.23
CA ILE A 73 -1.95 7.37 -19.42
C ILE A 73 -0.42 7.27 -19.23
N VAL A 74 0.05 6.62 -18.17
CA VAL A 74 1.48 6.48 -17.88
C VAL A 74 2.18 5.61 -18.93
N ASN A 75 1.55 4.53 -19.40
CA ASN A 75 2.10 3.68 -20.46
C ASN A 75 2.20 4.44 -21.79
N TRP A 76 1.16 5.20 -22.14
CA TRP A 76 1.15 6.06 -23.32
C TRP A 76 2.26 7.13 -23.27
N MET A 77 2.42 7.84 -22.14
CA MET A 77 3.51 8.82 -21.95
C MET A 77 4.90 8.19 -22.08
N ARG A 78 5.05 6.93 -21.67
CA ARG A 78 6.30 6.17 -21.77
C ARG A 78 6.53 5.56 -23.15
N GLY A 79 5.62 5.76 -24.11
CA GLY A 79 5.69 5.19 -25.45
C GLY A 79 5.55 3.66 -25.47
N LYS A 80 5.04 3.07 -24.39
CA LYS A 80 4.74 1.63 -24.33
C LYS A 80 3.37 1.42 -24.97
N LYS A 81 3.34 0.79 -26.15
CA LYS A 81 2.12 0.31 -26.80
C LYS A 81 1.55 -0.88 -26.03
#